data_AF-A0AAN6DQK6-F1
#
_entry.id   AF-A0AAN6DQK6-F1
#
_cell.length_a   1.000
_cell.length_b   1.000
_cell.length_c   1.000
_cell.angle_alpha   90.00
_cell.angle_beta   90.00
_cell.angle_gamma   90.00
#
_symmetry.space_group_name_H-M   'P 1'
#
loop_
_entity.id
_entity.type
_entity.pdbx_description
1 polymer ?
#
loop_
_entity_poly.entity_id
_entity_poly.type
_entity_poly.pdbx_seq_one_letter_code
_entity_poly.pdbx_strand_id
1 'polypeptide(L)'
;MRCAMDKPYLLQAIIYAGSSYRFFLGPRDSSINLVRIESYHETLKHVREAVEHLNGQPTDDLLLAVALLTMHGPPSYHLDPAKTDKEHYRDNDFYFTKPWEPSHFSALISLTKMKGGPRYIAIPSVAAMVFIIDTVECFSTLRKPNFPIFVSPTFIFKSLRRSQSITRSPPGFQFLRNKAHGRTLLKIMEKTNDVIENYDMFLQDPGCGVDLWNVIAARRVAQYQALSTETNSDPLYTICRLGVLVHLIESLELLPAILPYHENASRQLMLAIDECDKLGYWHTQPDLMLWATVLGGLTSRERSLQWWFAEQLGGSAVPATKASWEGVQEISKRFIPFVHGHGEGCRRFWKQACDWLSGRPDAPTRAHLSTELEGTRSMPEHATHQ
;
A
#
# COMPACT_ATOMS: atom_id res chain seq x y z
N MET A 1 18.73 24.08 5.46
CA MET A 1 18.22 25.47 5.47
C MET A 1 18.98 26.40 4.53
N ARG A 2 20.33 26.47 4.55
CA ARG A 2 21.10 27.33 3.61
C ARG A 2 20.74 27.14 2.12
N CYS A 3 20.74 25.91 1.60
CA CYS A 3 20.36 25.65 0.19
C CYS A 3 18.91 26.04 -0.19
N ALA A 4 17.98 26.05 0.78
CA ALA A 4 16.59 26.43 0.50
C ALA A 4 16.45 27.95 0.32
N MET A 5 17.25 28.75 1.03
CA MET A 5 17.22 30.21 0.90
C MET A 5 17.68 30.68 -0.50
N ASP A 6 18.53 29.89 -1.16
CA ASP A 6 19.03 30.19 -2.51
C ASP A 6 18.08 29.70 -3.62
N LYS A 7 17.05 28.91 -3.27
CA LYS A 7 16.11 28.27 -4.20
C LYS A 7 14.66 28.53 -3.76
N PRO A 8 14.01 29.60 -4.26
CA PRO A 8 12.67 30.00 -3.83
C PRO A 8 11.62 28.89 -3.90
N TYR A 9 11.65 28.05 -4.95
CA TYR A 9 10.75 26.90 -5.09
C TYR A 9 10.89 25.89 -3.95
N LEU A 10 12.11 25.61 -3.48
CA LEU A 10 12.34 24.61 -2.45
C LEU A 10 11.95 25.15 -1.07
N LEU A 11 12.27 26.41 -0.79
CA LEU A 11 11.86 27.05 0.45
C LEU A 11 10.34 27.04 0.61
N GLN A 12 9.61 27.47 -0.43
CA GLN A 12 8.15 27.50 -0.40
C GLN A 12 7.57 26.09 -0.31
N ALA A 13 8.15 25.11 -0.99
CA ALA A 13 7.70 23.71 -0.89
C ALA A 13 7.84 23.17 0.55
N ILE A 14 8.94 23.49 1.24
CA ILE A 14 9.17 23.09 2.64
C ILE A 14 8.17 23.77 3.57
N ILE A 15 7.91 25.07 3.38
CA ILE A 15 6.92 25.81 4.19
C ILE A 15 5.51 25.23 3.95
N TYR A 16 5.18 24.94 2.70
CA TYR A 16 3.90 24.31 2.35
C TYR A 16 3.75 22.92 3.01
N ALA A 17 4.79 22.09 2.94
CA ALA A 17 4.77 20.77 3.55
C ALA A 17 4.59 20.84 5.08
N GLY A 18 5.37 21.69 5.74
CA GLY A 18 5.31 21.89 7.20
C GLY A 18 3.99 22.49 7.67
N SER A 19 3.47 23.50 6.98
CA SER A 19 2.15 24.10 7.30
C SER A 19 1.00 23.11 7.08
N SER A 20 1.07 22.26 6.06
CA SER A 20 0.09 21.19 5.83
C SER A 20 0.07 20.16 6.95
N TYR A 21 1.24 19.76 7.44
CA TYR A 21 1.38 18.83 8.54
C TYR A 21 0.86 19.43 9.86
N ARG A 22 1.22 20.69 10.13
CA ARG A 22 0.73 21.43 11.29
C ARG A 22 -0.78 21.64 11.26
N PHE A 23 -1.36 21.88 10.09
CA PHE A 23 -2.81 22.02 9.93
C PHE A 23 -3.55 20.69 10.16
N PHE A 24 -2.92 19.56 9.82
CA PHE A 24 -3.52 18.23 10.02
C PHE A 24 -3.48 17.77 11.47
N LEU A 25 -2.30 17.85 12.12
CA LEU A 25 -2.11 17.38 13.49
C LEU A 25 -2.43 18.41 14.58
N GLY A 26 -2.45 19.68 14.21
CA GLY A 26 -2.57 20.80 15.14
C GLY A 26 -3.92 21.51 15.06
N PRO A 27 -4.04 22.66 15.75
CA PRO A 27 -5.23 23.50 15.65
C PRO A 27 -5.44 23.99 14.23
N ARG A 28 -6.68 23.92 13.73
CA ARG A 28 -7.08 24.41 12.40
C ARG A 28 -7.22 25.94 12.40
N ASP A 29 -6.09 26.62 12.56
CA ASP A 29 -5.99 28.08 12.57
C ASP A 29 -6.07 28.64 11.14
N SER A 30 -6.81 29.75 10.97
CA SER A 30 -6.90 30.49 9.72
C SER A 30 -5.54 31.03 9.26
N SER A 31 -4.65 31.38 10.20
CA SER A 31 -3.30 31.86 9.89
C SER A 31 -2.43 30.78 9.24
N ILE A 32 -2.48 29.55 9.78
CA ILE A 32 -1.75 28.39 9.23
C ILE A 32 -2.31 28.03 7.86
N ASN A 33 -3.63 28.11 7.69
CA ASN A 33 -4.25 27.84 6.41
C ASN A 33 -3.86 28.86 5.34
N LEU A 34 -3.76 30.14 5.68
CA LEU A 34 -3.31 31.18 4.76
C LEU A 34 -1.88 30.90 4.26
N VAL A 35 -0.94 30.66 5.18
CA VAL A 35 0.44 30.29 4.85
C VAL A 35 0.48 29.06 3.95
N ARG A 36 -0.33 28.04 4.24
CA ARG A 36 -0.43 26.82 3.43
C ARG A 36 -0.86 27.12 1.99
N ILE A 37 -1.85 27.98 1.79
CA ILE A 37 -2.35 28.32 0.46
C ILE A 37 -1.34 29.19 -0.30
N GLU A 38 -0.78 30.20 0.34
CA GLU A 38 0.22 31.11 -0.25
C GLU A 38 1.48 30.34 -0.66
N SER A 39 2.04 29.54 0.25
CA SER A 39 3.23 28.74 -0.05
C SER A 39 2.98 27.69 -1.14
N TYR A 40 1.78 27.12 -1.23
CA TYR A 40 1.43 26.24 -2.35
C TYR A 40 1.51 26.97 -3.70
N HIS A 41 0.86 28.13 -3.81
CA HIS A 41 0.87 28.92 -5.05
C HIS A 41 2.27 29.40 -5.42
N GLU A 42 3.04 29.92 -4.45
CA GLU A 42 4.42 30.36 -4.67
C GLU A 42 5.34 29.20 -5.05
N THR A 43 5.12 28.00 -4.51
CA THR A 43 5.84 26.80 -4.93
C THR A 43 5.55 26.49 -6.40
N LEU A 44 4.28 26.45 -6.80
CA LEU A 44 3.88 26.16 -8.18
C LEU A 44 4.48 27.15 -9.19
N LYS A 45 4.43 28.44 -8.86
CA LYS A 45 4.98 29.51 -9.69
C LYS A 45 6.50 29.30 -9.91
N HIS A 46 7.27 29.21 -8.83
CA HIS A 46 8.72 29.07 -8.94
C HIS A 46 9.16 27.71 -9.52
N VAL A 47 8.42 26.63 -9.27
CA VAL A 47 8.69 25.33 -9.91
C VAL A 47 8.45 25.42 -11.42
N ARG A 48 7.36 26.06 -11.86
CA ARG A 48 7.09 26.24 -13.29
C ARG A 48 8.20 27.03 -13.97
N GLU A 49 8.58 28.18 -13.40
CA GLU A 49 9.69 29.00 -13.89
C GLU A 49 11.00 28.19 -13.94
N ALA A 50 11.30 27.40 -12.91
CA ALA A 50 12.50 26.56 -12.88
C ALA A 50 12.50 25.44 -13.93
N VAL A 51 11.33 24.89 -14.26
CA VAL A 51 11.16 23.88 -15.32
C VAL A 51 11.26 24.52 -16.70
N GLU A 52 10.69 25.72 -16.92
CA GLU A 52 10.77 26.44 -18.20
C GLU A 52 12.20 26.85 -18.55
N HIS A 53 13.00 27.21 -17.56
CA HIS A 53 14.42 27.59 -17.73
C HIS A 53 15.38 26.41 -17.58
N LEU A 54 14.86 25.18 -17.52
CA LEU A 54 15.69 24.00 -17.30
C LEU A 54 16.55 23.69 -18.52
N ASN A 55 17.85 23.95 -18.42
CA ASN A 55 18.85 23.57 -19.42
C ASN A 55 19.63 22.33 -18.93
N GLY A 56 19.25 21.14 -19.42
CA GLY A 56 19.91 19.87 -19.09
C GLY A 56 19.19 19.07 -18.00
N GLN A 57 19.95 18.44 -17.10
CA GLN A 57 19.38 17.58 -16.06
C GLN A 57 18.77 18.39 -14.90
N PRO A 58 17.64 17.95 -14.32
CA PRO A 58 17.06 18.62 -13.17
C PRO A 58 17.94 18.49 -11.93
N THR A 59 17.96 19.55 -11.13
CA THR A 59 18.63 19.56 -9.82
C THR A 59 17.86 18.69 -8.82
N ASP A 60 18.57 18.21 -7.79
CA ASP A 60 17.95 17.44 -6.71
C ASP A 60 16.95 18.28 -5.92
N ASP A 61 17.20 19.59 -5.78
CA ASP A 61 16.30 20.54 -5.14
C ASP A 61 14.96 20.65 -5.89
N LEU A 62 14.99 20.68 -7.23
CA LEU A 62 13.78 20.73 -8.05
C LEU A 62 12.99 19.43 -7.90
N LEU A 63 13.67 18.28 -7.91
CA LEU A 63 13.02 16.99 -7.66
C LEU A 63 12.38 16.94 -6.27
N LEU A 64 13.05 17.45 -5.24
CA LEU A 64 12.52 17.50 -3.88
C LEU A 64 11.28 18.39 -3.80
N ALA A 65 11.28 19.57 -4.43
CA ALA A 65 10.11 20.46 -4.44
C ALA A 65 8.91 19.79 -5.13
N VAL A 66 9.11 19.12 -6.27
CA VAL A 66 8.04 18.40 -6.98
C VAL A 66 7.58 17.16 -6.20
N ALA A 67 8.48 16.46 -5.51
CA ALA A 67 8.12 15.35 -4.62
C ALA A 67 7.23 15.82 -3.45
N LEU A 68 7.54 16.96 -2.85
CA LEU A 68 6.71 17.57 -1.80
C LEU A 68 5.33 17.96 -2.36
N LEU A 69 5.26 18.58 -3.54
CA LEU A 69 3.98 18.86 -4.20
C LEU A 69 3.18 17.57 -4.48
N THR A 70 3.85 16.49 -4.88
CA THR A 70 3.20 15.20 -5.17
C THR A 70 2.51 14.62 -3.92
N MET A 71 3.25 14.53 -2.81
CA MET A 71 2.73 13.92 -1.57
C MET A 71 1.69 14.80 -0.87
N HIS A 72 1.82 16.13 -0.98
CA HIS A 72 0.95 17.07 -0.29
C HIS A 72 -0.27 17.52 -1.13
N GLY A 73 -0.18 17.44 -2.45
CA GLY A 73 -1.24 17.84 -3.37
C GLY A 73 -1.68 19.30 -3.21
N PRO A 74 -2.87 19.69 -3.66
CA PRO A 74 -3.44 21.00 -3.38
C PRO A 74 -3.95 21.09 -1.93
N PRO A 75 -4.00 22.31 -1.33
CA PRO A 75 -4.63 22.51 -0.02
C PRO A 75 -6.08 22.04 0.00
N SER A 76 -6.39 21.02 0.82
CA SER A 76 -7.75 20.55 1.06
C SER A 76 -8.30 21.08 2.39
N TYR A 77 -9.60 21.39 2.37
CA TYR A 77 -10.38 21.79 3.56
C TYR A 77 -11.02 20.60 4.27
N HIS A 78 -11.17 19.47 3.57
CA HIS A 78 -11.82 18.25 4.06
C HIS A 78 -10.79 17.18 4.43
N LEU A 79 -9.85 17.54 5.30
CA LEU A 79 -9.01 16.53 5.93
C LEU A 79 -9.78 15.95 7.11
N ASP A 80 -9.93 14.62 7.13
CA ASP A 80 -10.34 13.92 8.35
C ASP A 80 -9.35 14.24 9.47
N PRO A 81 -9.79 14.28 10.74
CA PRO A 81 -8.87 14.31 11.86
C PRO A 81 -7.89 13.14 11.82
N ALA A 82 -6.71 13.34 12.41
CA ALA A 82 -5.77 12.24 12.64
C ALA A 82 -6.48 11.09 13.37
N LYS A 83 -6.30 9.89 12.86
CA LYS A 83 -6.86 8.64 13.37
C LYS A 83 -5.93 7.98 14.40
N THR A 84 -4.71 8.46 14.57
CA THR A 84 -3.77 7.96 15.57
C THR A 84 -3.02 9.06 16.32
N ASP A 85 -2.88 8.86 17.64
CA ASP A 85 -2.05 9.72 18.49
C ASP A 85 -0.60 9.22 18.61
N LYS A 86 -0.30 8.00 18.12
CA LYS A 86 1.02 7.35 18.21
C LYS A 86 2.05 8.10 17.36
N GLU A 87 3.05 8.70 18.00
CA GLU A 87 4.03 9.58 17.37
C GLU A 87 4.73 8.98 16.15
N HIS A 88 5.19 7.73 16.25
CA HIS A 88 5.88 7.01 15.16
C HIS A 88 4.97 6.64 13.97
N TYR A 89 3.67 6.90 14.04
CA TYR A 89 2.70 6.64 12.97
C TYR A 89 1.97 7.89 12.46
N ARG A 90 2.20 9.06 13.06
CA ARG A 90 1.54 10.31 12.65
C ARG A 90 1.82 10.67 11.19
N ASP A 91 3.06 10.44 10.74
CA ASP A 91 3.44 10.64 9.34
C ASP A 91 2.63 9.76 8.39
N ASN A 92 2.50 8.48 8.73
CA ASN A 92 1.72 7.54 7.92
C ASN A 92 0.25 7.95 7.87
N ASP A 93 -0.33 8.37 8.99
CA ASP A 93 -1.72 8.85 9.01
C ASP A 93 -1.91 10.05 8.05
N PHE A 94 -1.02 11.03 8.11
CA PHE A 94 -1.07 12.17 7.19
C PHE A 94 -0.91 11.77 5.72
N TYR A 95 0.11 10.98 5.38
CA TYR A 95 0.44 10.68 3.99
C TYR A 95 -0.49 9.67 3.31
N PHE A 96 -1.26 8.91 4.09
CA PHE A 96 -2.22 7.93 3.56
C PHE A 96 -3.68 8.38 3.60
N THR A 97 -4.03 9.44 4.34
CA THR A 97 -5.41 9.96 4.39
C THR A 97 -5.90 10.60 3.09
N LYS A 98 -5.02 10.89 2.13
CA LYS A 98 -5.37 11.51 0.85
C LYS A 98 -4.66 10.86 -0.32
N PRO A 99 -5.27 10.83 -1.52
CA PRO A 99 -4.56 10.49 -2.73
C PRO A 99 -3.47 11.53 -3.00
N TRP A 100 -2.37 11.06 -3.59
CA TRP A 100 -1.31 11.95 -4.07
C TRP A 100 -1.71 12.59 -5.40
N GLU A 101 -1.12 13.75 -5.70
CA GLU A 101 -1.55 14.51 -6.88
C GLU A 101 -0.95 13.90 -8.17
N PRO A 102 -1.78 13.47 -9.14
CA PRO A 102 -1.32 12.74 -10.32
C PRO A 102 -0.47 13.56 -11.30
N SER A 103 -0.75 14.86 -11.47
CA SER A 103 -0.02 15.76 -12.37
C SER A 103 1.42 15.99 -11.89
N HIS A 104 1.62 16.23 -10.60
CA HIS A 104 2.90 16.38 -9.92
C HIS A 104 3.65 15.05 -9.90
N PHE A 105 2.95 13.93 -9.69
CA PHE A 105 3.53 12.60 -9.84
C PHE A 105 4.09 12.41 -11.26
N SER A 106 3.30 12.68 -12.30
CA SER A 106 3.73 12.56 -13.69
C SER A 106 4.96 13.43 -14.00
N ALA A 107 4.96 14.67 -13.49
CA ALA A 107 6.11 15.56 -13.58
C ALA A 107 7.35 14.99 -12.87
N LEU A 108 7.20 14.49 -11.65
CA LEU A 108 8.29 13.89 -10.88
C LEU A 108 8.93 12.70 -11.60
N ILE A 109 8.11 11.80 -12.15
CA ILE A 109 8.59 10.66 -12.93
C ILE A 109 9.37 11.13 -14.16
N SER A 110 8.84 12.14 -14.88
CA SER A 110 9.47 12.68 -16.09
C SER A 110 10.81 13.35 -15.80
N LEU A 111 10.87 14.23 -14.80
CA LEU A 111 12.11 14.88 -14.34
C LEU A 111 13.14 13.84 -13.87
N THR A 112 12.71 12.84 -13.10
CA THR A 112 13.61 11.78 -12.63
C THR A 112 14.17 10.95 -13.79
N LYS A 113 13.35 10.64 -14.80
CA LYS A 113 13.81 9.97 -16.03
C LYS A 113 14.85 10.83 -16.77
N MET A 114 14.63 12.14 -16.91
CA MET A 114 15.62 13.04 -17.52
C MET A 114 16.96 13.07 -16.77
N LYS A 115 16.93 12.90 -15.45
CA LYS A 115 18.15 12.76 -14.63
C LYS A 115 18.86 11.41 -14.79
N GLY A 116 18.20 10.42 -15.42
CA GLY A 116 18.71 9.07 -15.61
C GLY A 116 18.20 8.04 -14.57
N GLY A 117 17.26 8.44 -13.70
CA GLY A 117 16.69 7.58 -12.66
C GLY A 117 17.24 7.83 -11.25
N PRO A 118 16.64 7.22 -10.21
CA PRO A 118 16.96 7.50 -8.80
C PRO A 118 18.43 7.33 -8.42
N ARG A 119 19.16 6.41 -9.08
CA ARG A 119 20.59 6.16 -8.84
C ARG A 119 21.52 7.34 -9.17
N TYR A 120 21.04 8.32 -9.95
CA TYR A 120 21.80 9.53 -10.32
C TYR A 120 21.41 10.76 -9.51
N ILE A 121 20.51 10.61 -8.52
CA ILE A 121 20.21 11.66 -7.55
C ILE A 121 21.33 11.67 -6.51
N ALA A 122 21.98 12.82 -6.34
CA ALA A 122 23.14 12.98 -5.48
C ALA A 122 22.76 12.97 -3.99
N ILE A 123 21.60 13.51 -3.64
CA ILE A 123 21.06 13.55 -2.28
C ILE A 123 20.33 12.22 -2.00
N PRO A 124 20.84 11.34 -1.13
CA PRO A 124 20.27 9.99 -0.94
C PRO A 124 18.82 10.01 -0.44
N SER A 125 18.44 10.99 0.39
CA SER A 125 17.07 11.12 0.89
C SER A 125 16.08 11.50 -0.20
N VAL A 126 16.49 12.31 -1.19
CA VAL A 126 15.67 12.63 -2.36
C VAL A 126 15.50 11.39 -3.24
N ALA A 127 16.56 10.61 -3.44
CA ALA A 127 16.49 9.34 -4.17
C ALA A 127 15.50 8.36 -3.51
N ALA A 128 15.59 8.22 -2.18
CA ALA A 128 14.68 7.40 -1.40
C ALA A 128 13.23 7.89 -1.48
N MET A 129 13.00 9.21 -1.39
CA MET A 129 11.68 9.80 -1.50
C MET A 129 11.04 9.54 -2.86
N VAL A 130 11.77 9.73 -3.96
CA VAL A 130 11.27 9.44 -5.32
C VAL A 130 10.90 7.96 -5.48
N PHE A 131 11.71 7.06 -4.93
CA PHE A 131 11.42 5.62 -4.97
C PHE A 131 10.22 5.21 -4.13
N ILE A 132 10.06 5.81 -2.94
CA ILE A 132 8.86 5.61 -2.11
C ILE A 132 7.65 6.12 -2.87
N ILE A 133 7.76 7.29 -3.51
CA ILE A 133 6.66 7.88 -4.26
C ILE A 133 6.24 6.98 -5.43
N ASP A 134 7.19 6.55 -6.25
CA ASP A 134 6.92 5.64 -7.36
C ASP A 134 6.30 4.32 -6.88
N THR A 135 6.81 3.74 -5.79
CA THR A 135 6.31 2.46 -5.26
C THR A 135 4.88 2.58 -4.70
N VAL A 136 4.59 3.64 -3.93
CA VAL A 136 3.27 3.83 -3.32
C VAL A 136 2.21 4.10 -4.38
N GLU A 137 2.51 4.94 -5.37
CA GLU A 137 1.57 5.21 -6.46
C GLU A 137 1.28 3.95 -7.30
N CYS A 138 2.27 3.08 -7.43
CA CYS A 138 2.08 1.78 -8.07
C CYS A 138 1.19 0.81 -7.28
N PHE A 139 0.97 1.01 -5.98
CA PHE A 139 -0.04 0.24 -5.24
C PHE A 139 -1.44 0.52 -5.78
N SER A 140 -1.79 1.79 -5.99
CA SER A 140 -3.12 2.20 -6.47
C SER A 140 -3.57 1.48 -7.74
N THR A 141 -2.63 1.08 -8.58
CA THR A 141 -2.88 0.40 -9.88
C THR A 141 -2.32 -1.01 -9.95
N LEU A 142 -1.72 -1.52 -8.86
CA LEU A 142 -1.04 -2.83 -8.77
C LEU A 142 -0.03 -3.09 -9.90
N ARG A 143 0.61 -2.03 -10.39
CA ARG A 143 1.53 -2.08 -11.53
C ARG A 143 2.98 -2.15 -11.05
N LYS A 144 3.87 -2.56 -11.95
CA LYS A 144 5.31 -2.49 -11.71
C LYS A 144 5.76 -1.02 -11.55
N PRO A 145 6.62 -0.71 -10.56
CA PRO A 145 7.23 0.62 -10.41
C PRO A 145 7.99 1.07 -11.66
N ASN A 146 8.03 2.38 -11.90
CA ASN A 146 8.72 2.97 -13.05
C ASN A 146 10.24 2.80 -12.98
N PHE A 147 10.81 2.83 -11.77
CA PHE A 147 12.25 2.78 -11.59
C PHE A 147 12.73 1.42 -11.10
N PRO A 148 13.94 0.98 -11.52
CA PRO A 148 14.59 -0.17 -10.91
C PRO A 148 14.89 0.12 -9.44
N ILE A 149 14.89 -0.91 -8.61
CA ILE A 149 15.39 -0.80 -7.25
C ILE A 149 16.86 -0.32 -7.29
N PHE A 150 17.14 0.78 -6.59
CA PHE A 150 18.48 1.39 -6.58
C PHE A 150 19.26 1.06 -5.29
N VAL A 151 18.56 0.59 -4.25
CA VAL A 151 19.15 0.09 -3.00
C VAL A 151 19.42 -1.41 -3.12
N SER A 152 20.47 -1.91 -2.47
CA SER A 152 20.80 -3.35 -2.49
C SER A 152 19.82 -4.14 -1.62
N PRO A 153 18.95 -5.01 -2.20
CA PRO A 153 18.05 -5.84 -1.39
C PRO A 153 18.82 -6.75 -0.45
N THR A 154 19.95 -7.30 -0.92
CA THR A 154 20.79 -8.20 -0.14
C THR A 154 21.35 -7.52 1.10
N PHE A 155 21.71 -6.24 1.02
CA PHE A 155 22.20 -5.48 2.17
C PHE A 155 21.09 -5.25 3.20
N ILE A 156 19.91 -4.81 2.74
CA ILE A 156 18.76 -4.54 3.60
C ILE A 156 18.25 -5.81 4.30
N PHE A 157 18.13 -6.93 3.59
CA PHE A 157 17.71 -8.18 4.24
C PHE A 157 18.79 -8.83 5.09
N LYS A 158 20.07 -8.45 4.93
CA LYS A 158 21.15 -8.92 5.82
C LYS A 158 21.14 -8.22 7.18
N SER A 159 20.58 -7.01 7.28
CA SER A 159 20.46 -6.30 8.56
C SER A 159 19.30 -6.81 9.42
N LEU A 160 18.35 -7.55 8.84
CA LEU A 160 17.32 -8.26 9.59
C LEU A 160 17.92 -9.48 10.31
N ARG A 161 17.46 -9.71 11.54
CA ARG A 161 17.73 -10.99 12.21
C ARG A 161 16.98 -12.07 11.46
N ARG A 162 17.70 -13.11 11.03
CA ARG A 162 17.07 -14.22 10.34
C ARG A 162 16.31 -15.08 11.34
N SER A 163 15.12 -15.52 10.94
CA SER A 163 14.39 -16.57 11.65
C SER A 163 15.31 -17.77 11.89
N GLN A 164 15.30 -18.30 13.12
CA GLN A 164 15.92 -19.59 13.42
C GLN A 164 15.04 -20.77 12.96
N SER A 165 13.86 -20.49 12.38
CA SER A 165 12.96 -21.51 11.89
C SER A 165 13.61 -22.36 10.79
N ILE A 166 13.57 -23.67 10.99
CA ILE A 166 14.12 -24.69 10.07
C ILE A 166 13.42 -24.64 8.70
N THR A 167 12.16 -24.16 8.66
CA THR A 167 11.37 -23.98 7.44
C THR A 167 11.29 -22.51 7.05
N ARG A 168 12.14 -22.09 6.10
CA ARG A 168 12.17 -20.69 5.62
C ARG A 168 10.92 -20.29 4.83
N SER A 169 10.38 -21.17 3.99
CA SER A 169 9.15 -20.93 3.23
C SER A 169 7.91 -21.39 4.01
N PRO A 170 6.81 -20.62 4.02
CA PRO A 170 5.57 -21.08 4.62
C PRO A 170 5.06 -22.37 3.95
N PRO A 171 4.69 -23.40 4.72
CA PRO A 171 4.32 -24.71 4.17
C PRO A 171 3.09 -24.65 3.27
N GLY A 172 2.17 -23.72 3.50
CA GLY A 172 0.95 -23.53 2.70
C GLY A 172 1.22 -23.11 1.25
N PHE A 173 2.40 -22.56 0.94
CA PHE A 173 2.74 -22.12 -0.41
C PHE A 173 3.62 -23.09 -1.20
N GLN A 174 3.94 -24.28 -0.68
CA GLN A 174 4.90 -25.19 -1.31
C GLN A 174 4.53 -25.60 -2.74
N PHE A 175 3.24 -25.63 -3.07
CA PHE A 175 2.76 -25.94 -4.42
C PHE A 175 3.30 -24.96 -5.48
N LEU A 176 3.64 -23.73 -5.11
CA LEU A 176 4.23 -22.73 -6.00
C LEU A 176 5.60 -23.15 -6.56
N ARG A 177 6.30 -24.11 -5.93
CA ARG A 177 7.59 -24.60 -6.44
C ARG A 177 7.50 -25.17 -7.86
N ASN A 178 6.32 -25.64 -8.23
CA ASN A 178 6.01 -26.27 -9.52
C ASN A 178 5.28 -25.31 -10.47
N LYS A 179 5.14 -24.03 -10.12
CA LYS A 179 4.46 -23.01 -10.93
C LYS A 179 5.47 -22.06 -11.56
N ALA A 180 5.16 -21.57 -12.76
CA ALA A 180 5.96 -20.53 -13.40
C ALA A 180 6.03 -19.29 -12.49
N HIS A 181 7.25 -18.76 -12.32
CA HIS A 181 7.59 -17.66 -11.39
C HIS A 181 7.33 -17.94 -9.89
N GLY A 182 6.79 -19.09 -9.51
CA GLY A 182 6.41 -19.38 -8.12
C GLY A 182 7.59 -19.41 -7.16
N ARG A 183 8.79 -19.80 -7.60
CA ARG A 183 10.02 -19.72 -6.78
C ARG A 183 10.41 -18.28 -6.42
N THR A 184 10.14 -17.32 -7.30
CA THR A 184 10.40 -15.89 -7.03
C THR A 184 9.42 -15.39 -5.97
N LEU A 185 8.14 -15.74 -6.11
CA LEU A 185 7.10 -15.37 -5.15
C LEU A 185 7.35 -15.99 -3.77
N LEU A 186 7.78 -17.26 -3.72
CA LEU A 186 8.17 -17.93 -2.46
C LEU A 186 9.29 -17.16 -1.75
N LYS A 187 10.35 -16.73 -2.45
CA LYS A 187 11.42 -15.92 -1.84
C LYS A 187 10.93 -14.59 -1.29
N ILE A 188 9.89 -14.00 -1.88
CA ILE A 188 9.27 -12.77 -1.35
C ILE A 188 8.51 -13.09 -0.08
N MET A 189 7.75 -14.19 -0.03
CA MET A 189 7.04 -14.63 1.17
C MET A 189 8.00 -14.93 2.33
N GLU A 190 9.14 -15.56 2.07
CA GLU A 190 10.20 -15.78 3.08
C GLU A 190 10.67 -14.46 3.70
N LYS A 191 10.96 -13.47 2.85
CA LYS A 191 11.35 -12.12 3.29
C LYS A 191 10.23 -11.40 4.04
N THR A 192 8.97 -11.62 3.64
CA THR A 192 7.81 -11.06 4.34
C THR A 192 7.73 -11.62 5.76
N ASN A 193 7.98 -12.92 5.95
CA ASN A 193 8.05 -13.51 7.29
C ASN A 193 9.22 -12.94 8.10
N ASP A 194 10.41 -12.79 7.50
CA ASP A 194 11.55 -12.15 8.19
C ASP A 194 11.17 -10.72 8.67
N VAL A 195 10.45 -9.95 7.85
CA VAL A 195 9.97 -8.60 8.22
C VAL A 195 8.98 -8.66 9.40
N ILE A 196 8.02 -9.58 9.37
CA ILE A 196 7.01 -9.73 10.43
C ILE A 196 7.67 -10.16 11.74
N GLU A 197 8.55 -11.15 11.72
CA GLU A 197 9.24 -11.64 12.92
C GLU A 197 10.12 -10.57 13.55
N ASN A 198 10.88 -9.81 12.75
CA ASN A 198 11.70 -8.71 13.30
C ASN A 198 10.82 -7.60 13.90
N TYR A 199 9.68 -7.31 13.29
CA TYR A 199 8.73 -6.35 13.85
C TYR A 199 8.12 -6.84 15.16
N ASP A 200 7.75 -8.11 15.24
CA ASP A 200 7.24 -8.74 16.47
C ASP A 200 8.29 -8.65 17.60
N MET A 201 9.56 -8.96 17.30
CA MET A 201 10.67 -8.77 18.25
C MET A 201 10.79 -7.33 18.72
N PHE A 202 10.71 -6.35 17.81
CA PHE A 202 10.78 -4.93 18.14
C PHE A 202 9.61 -4.48 19.05
N LEU A 203 8.41 -4.98 18.80
CA LEU A 203 7.23 -4.66 19.62
C LEU A 203 7.29 -5.29 21.03
N GLN A 204 7.83 -6.50 21.14
CA GLN A 204 7.96 -7.19 22.42
C GLN A 204 9.07 -6.61 23.29
N ASP A 205 10.22 -6.26 22.68
CA ASP A 205 11.35 -5.64 23.35
C ASP A 205 12.04 -4.62 22.42
N PRO A 206 11.76 -3.31 22.58
CA PRO A 206 12.44 -2.26 21.81
C PRO A 206 13.96 -2.23 22.00
N GLY A 207 14.47 -2.83 23.09
CA GLY A 207 15.90 -2.98 23.39
C GLY A 207 16.54 -4.20 22.73
N CYS A 208 15.78 -5.04 22.00
CA CYS A 208 16.29 -6.30 21.48
C CYS A 208 17.36 -6.14 20.40
N GLY A 209 17.64 -4.92 19.93
CA GLY A 209 18.65 -4.63 18.90
C GLY A 209 18.15 -4.81 17.46
N VAL A 210 16.83 -4.87 17.26
CA VAL A 210 16.21 -4.72 15.94
C VAL A 210 16.05 -3.23 15.63
N ASP A 211 16.57 -2.79 14.49
CA ASP A 211 16.38 -1.43 14.00
C ASP A 211 15.09 -1.35 13.16
N LEU A 212 14.10 -0.61 13.66
CA LEU A 212 12.81 -0.41 12.99
C LEU A 212 12.98 0.18 11.58
N TRP A 213 13.98 1.03 11.33
CA TRP A 213 14.21 1.60 10.00
C TRP A 213 14.65 0.53 9.00
N ASN A 214 15.43 -0.46 9.43
CA ASN A 214 15.78 -1.61 8.60
C ASN A 214 14.56 -2.48 8.30
N VAL A 215 13.65 -2.68 9.26
CA VAL A 215 12.38 -3.40 9.07
C VAL A 215 11.50 -2.67 8.04
N ILE A 216 11.35 -1.34 8.16
CA ILE A 216 10.57 -0.52 7.22
C ILE A 216 11.22 -0.55 5.82
N ALA A 217 12.55 -0.41 5.72
CA ALA A 217 13.26 -0.50 4.45
C ALA A 217 13.08 -1.88 3.79
N ALA A 218 13.20 -2.96 4.56
CA ALA A 218 13.01 -4.33 4.08
C ALA A 218 11.57 -4.56 3.59
N ARG A 219 10.56 -4.06 4.33
CA ARG A 219 9.17 -4.07 3.89
C ARG A 219 8.98 -3.34 2.55
N ARG A 220 9.57 -2.15 2.38
CA ARG A 220 9.49 -1.38 1.14
C ARG A 220 10.12 -2.12 -0.04
N VAL A 221 11.26 -2.78 0.18
CA VAL A 221 11.89 -3.63 -0.84
C VAL A 221 11.02 -4.84 -1.17
N ALA A 222 10.41 -5.50 -0.19
CA ALA A 222 9.51 -6.63 -0.42
C ALA A 222 8.27 -6.20 -1.21
N GLN A 223 7.68 -5.04 -0.89
CA GLN A 223 6.57 -4.44 -1.64
C GLN A 223 6.94 -4.19 -3.10
N TYR A 224 8.10 -3.56 -3.33
CA TYR A 224 8.63 -3.36 -4.68
C TYR A 224 8.79 -4.68 -5.43
N GLN A 225 9.37 -5.70 -4.79
CA GLN A 225 9.59 -7.01 -5.40
C GLN A 225 8.26 -7.69 -5.73
N ALA A 226 7.25 -7.60 -4.85
CA ALA A 226 5.92 -8.15 -5.08
C ALA A 226 5.17 -7.46 -6.25
N LEU A 227 5.28 -6.13 -6.38
CA LEU A 227 4.74 -5.40 -7.54
C LEU A 227 5.48 -5.74 -8.84
N SER A 228 6.77 -6.09 -8.74
CA SER A 228 7.62 -6.38 -9.89
C SER A 228 7.61 -7.84 -10.34
N THR A 229 6.92 -8.73 -9.63
CA THR A 229 6.75 -10.10 -10.09
C THR A 229 5.85 -10.15 -11.32
N GLU A 230 6.23 -10.97 -12.30
CA GLU A 230 5.43 -11.21 -13.50
C GLU A 230 4.02 -11.68 -13.14
N THR A 231 3.04 -11.23 -13.92
CA THR A 231 1.68 -11.75 -13.87
C THR A 231 1.63 -13.12 -14.56
N ASN A 232 0.77 -13.99 -14.07
CA ASN A 232 0.58 -15.34 -14.60
C ASN A 232 -0.92 -15.56 -14.78
N SER A 233 -1.32 -16.34 -15.80
CA SER A 233 -2.71 -16.75 -15.99
C SER A 233 -3.18 -17.78 -14.96
N ASP A 234 -2.25 -18.41 -14.22
CA ASP A 234 -2.57 -19.32 -13.13
C ASP A 234 -3.27 -18.58 -11.97
N PRO A 235 -4.52 -18.95 -11.64
CA PRO A 235 -5.31 -18.21 -10.66
C PRO A 235 -4.81 -18.43 -9.22
N LEU A 236 -4.23 -19.59 -8.89
CA LEU A 236 -3.60 -19.81 -7.57
C LEU A 236 -2.36 -18.94 -7.38
N TYR A 237 -1.54 -18.82 -8.43
CA TYR A 237 -0.40 -17.89 -8.42
C TYR A 237 -0.89 -16.46 -8.23
N THR A 238 -1.95 -16.07 -8.92
CA THR A 238 -2.53 -14.72 -8.84
C THR A 238 -3.06 -14.40 -7.44
N ILE A 239 -3.82 -15.32 -6.82
CA ILE A 239 -4.24 -15.19 -5.42
C ILE A 239 -3.04 -15.01 -4.50
N CYS A 240 -2.01 -15.85 -4.64
CA CYS A 240 -0.82 -15.77 -3.79
C CYS A 240 -0.10 -14.43 -3.95
N ARG A 241 0.09 -13.96 -5.19
CA ARG A 241 0.77 -12.69 -5.49
C ARG A 241 0.00 -11.51 -4.89
N LEU A 242 -1.32 -11.45 -5.11
CA LEU A 242 -2.18 -10.40 -4.58
C LEU A 242 -2.26 -10.45 -3.06
N GLY A 243 -2.41 -11.64 -2.47
CA GLY A 243 -2.47 -11.81 -1.02
C GLY A 243 -1.18 -11.38 -0.31
N VAL A 244 0.00 -11.70 -0.89
CA VAL A 244 1.29 -11.22 -0.37
C VAL A 244 1.39 -9.70 -0.44
N LEU A 245 0.94 -9.11 -1.56
CA LEU A 245 0.95 -7.66 -1.73
C LEU A 245 0.02 -6.97 -0.73
N VAL A 246 -1.19 -7.51 -0.55
CA VAL A 246 -2.13 -7.09 0.51
C VAL A 246 -1.48 -7.15 1.86
N HIS A 247 -0.92 -8.29 2.21
CA HIS A 247 -0.27 -8.46 3.49
C HIS A 247 0.86 -7.45 3.67
N LEU A 248 1.73 -7.26 2.69
CA LEU A 248 2.84 -6.30 2.78
C LEU A 248 2.37 -4.84 2.90
N ILE A 249 1.25 -4.46 2.29
CA ILE A 249 0.72 -3.10 2.36
C ILE A 249 -0.06 -2.86 3.65
N GLU A 250 -0.76 -3.88 4.15
CA GLU A 250 -1.59 -3.82 5.35
C GLU A 250 -0.85 -4.26 6.64
N SER A 251 0.38 -4.78 6.52
CA SER A 251 1.21 -5.24 7.66
C SER A 251 1.91 -4.11 8.42
N LEU A 252 2.36 -4.47 9.63
CA LEU A 252 2.94 -3.62 10.69
C LEU A 252 1.88 -2.77 11.41
N GLU A 253 1.22 -1.88 10.70
CA GLU A 253 0.03 -1.15 11.15
C GLU A 253 -0.85 -0.83 9.93
N LEU A 254 -2.17 -0.89 10.13
CA LEU A 254 -3.13 -0.60 9.07
C LEU A 254 -3.06 0.88 8.71
N LEU A 255 -2.66 1.16 7.47
CA LEU A 255 -2.63 2.52 6.96
C LEU A 255 -4.08 3.03 6.78
N PRO A 256 -4.37 4.29 7.12
CA PRO A 256 -5.69 4.86 6.88
C PRO A 256 -5.84 5.16 5.38
N ALA A 257 -6.47 4.24 4.67
CA ALA A 257 -7.10 4.39 3.36
C ALA A 257 -6.21 4.80 2.16
N ILE A 258 -5.54 3.82 1.53
CA ILE A 258 -5.10 3.96 0.13
C ILE A 258 -6.32 3.68 -0.78
N LEU A 259 -7.25 4.65 -0.89
CA LEU A 259 -8.60 4.42 -1.45
C LEU A 259 -8.61 3.70 -2.83
N PRO A 260 -7.78 4.06 -3.83
CA PRO A 260 -7.74 3.34 -5.11
C PRO A 260 -7.14 1.94 -5.00
N TYR A 261 -6.13 1.77 -4.14
CA TYR A 261 -5.49 0.47 -3.92
C TYR A 261 -6.47 -0.52 -3.32
N HIS A 262 -7.20 -0.15 -2.27
CA HIS A 262 -8.14 -1.06 -1.60
C HIS A 262 -9.26 -1.52 -2.56
N GLU A 263 -9.78 -0.59 -3.37
CA GLU A 263 -10.74 -0.90 -4.45
C GLU A 263 -10.15 -1.89 -5.47
N ASN A 264 -8.98 -1.59 -6.02
CA ASN A 264 -8.38 -2.41 -7.06
C ASN A 264 -7.89 -3.76 -6.55
N ALA A 265 -7.26 -3.80 -5.38
CA ALA A 265 -6.78 -5.03 -4.75
C ALA A 265 -7.92 -5.95 -4.33
N SER A 266 -8.97 -5.42 -3.70
CA SER A 266 -10.14 -6.24 -3.33
C SER A 266 -10.85 -6.79 -4.57
N ARG A 267 -11.08 -5.97 -5.60
CA ARG A 267 -11.69 -6.42 -6.85
C ARG A 267 -10.85 -7.48 -7.57
N GLN A 268 -9.53 -7.31 -7.64
CA GLN A 268 -8.65 -8.29 -8.29
C GLN A 268 -8.55 -9.59 -7.51
N LEU A 269 -8.56 -9.53 -6.16
CA LEU A 269 -8.65 -10.73 -5.33
C LEU A 269 -9.99 -11.45 -5.52
N MET A 270 -11.09 -10.71 -5.56
CA MET A 270 -12.43 -11.25 -5.83
C MET A 270 -12.44 -12.04 -7.14
N LEU A 271 -11.97 -11.44 -8.24
CA LEU A 271 -11.91 -12.10 -9.55
C LEU A 271 -11.04 -13.37 -9.53
N ALA A 272 -9.89 -13.33 -8.85
CA ALA A 272 -8.99 -14.47 -8.75
C ALA A 272 -9.57 -15.61 -7.89
N ILE A 273 -10.29 -15.27 -6.82
CA ILE A 273 -10.99 -16.23 -5.94
C ILE A 273 -12.19 -16.85 -6.68
N ASP A 274 -12.97 -16.05 -7.40
CA ASP A 274 -14.10 -16.52 -8.21
C ASP A 274 -13.64 -17.53 -9.29
N GLU A 275 -12.55 -17.23 -9.99
CA GLU A 275 -11.95 -18.17 -10.95
C GLU A 275 -11.46 -19.44 -10.25
N CYS A 276 -10.90 -19.32 -9.05
CA CYS A 276 -10.46 -20.48 -8.30
C CYS A 276 -11.63 -21.36 -7.80
N ASP A 277 -12.74 -20.75 -7.40
CA ASP A 277 -13.95 -21.44 -6.99
C ASP A 277 -14.53 -22.27 -8.16
N LYS A 278 -14.64 -21.66 -9.36
CA LYS A 278 -15.06 -22.37 -10.59
C LYS A 278 -14.21 -23.59 -10.92
N LEU A 279 -12.93 -23.56 -10.55
CA LEU A 279 -11.98 -24.66 -10.73
C LEU A 279 -11.98 -25.67 -9.57
N GLY A 280 -12.84 -25.49 -8.56
CA GLY A 280 -12.99 -26.39 -7.42
C GLY A 280 -11.87 -26.29 -6.38
N TYR A 281 -11.16 -25.16 -6.29
CA TYR A 281 -10.06 -25.01 -5.34
C TYR A 281 -10.50 -24.93 -3.87
N TRP A 282 -11.78 -24.69 -3.56
CA TRP A 282 -12.28 -24.88 -2.20
C TRP A 282 -12.16 -26.34 -1.72
N HIS A 283 -12.19 -27.33 -2.62
CA HIS A 283 -12.01 -28.73 -2.26
C HIS A 283 -10.54 -29.15 -2.21
N THR A 284 -9.71 -28.60 -3.11
CA THR A 284 -8.32 -29.04 -3.28
C THR A 284 -7.29 -28.16 -2.57
N GLN A 285 -7.62 -26.89 -2.30
CA GLN A 285 -6.80 -25.88 -1.61
C GLN A 285 -7.62 -25.04 -0.60
N PRO A 286 -8.45 -25.67 0.28
CA PRO A 286 -9.40 -24.95 1.16
C PRO A 286 -8.74 -23.88 2.03
N ASP A 287 -7.59 -24.21 2.61
CA ASP A 287 -6.85 -23.33 3.53
C ASP A 287 -6.37 -22.05 2.83
N LEU A 288 -5.92 -22.15 1.58
CA LEU A 288 -5.49 -20.99 0.80
C LEU A 288 -6.68 -20.12 0.41
N MET A 289 -7.79 -20.74 0.01
CA MET A 289 -9.03 -20.04 -0.34
C MET A 289 -9.59 -19.28 0.85
N LEU A 290 -9.59 -19.88 2.04
CA LEU A 290 -9.98 -19.22 3.29
C LEU A 290 -9.05 -18.04 3.61
N TRP A 291 -7.73 -18.26 3.57
CA TRP A 291 -6.74 -17.21 3.82
C TRP A 291 -6.92 -16.01 2.88
N ALA A 292 -7.07 -16.27 1.58
CA ALA A 292 -7.26 -15.25 0.56
C ALA A 292 -8.59 -14.49 0.73
N THR A 293 -9.67 -15.21 1.04
CA THR A 293 -11.00 -14.61 1.26
C THR A 293 -10.99 -13.65 2.45
N VAL A 294 -10.34 -14.03 3.56
CA VAL A 294 -10.20 -13.16 4.74
C VAL A 294 -9.37 -11.91 4.42
N LEU A 295 -8.29 -12.04 3.63
CA LEU A 295 -7.51 -10.89 3.16
C LEU A 295 -8.30 -9.97 2.25
N GLY A 296 -9.09 -10.53 1.33
CA GLY A 296 -9.96 -9.76 0.45
C GLY A 296 -11.00 -8.95 1.22
N GLY A 297 -11.65 -9.56 2.22
CA GLY A 297 -12.61 -8.90 3.10
C GLY A 297 -12.01 -7.84 4.03
N LEU A 298 -10.75 -8.01 4.46
CA LEU A 298 -10.00 -6.92 5.10
C LEU A 298 -9.77 -5.77 4.12
N THR A 299 -9.29 -6.09 2.91
CA THR A 299 -8.88 -5.12 1.89
C THR A 299 -10.06 -4.30 1.37
N SER A 300 -11.28 -4.84 1.41
CA SER A 300 -12.48 -4.11 0.98
C SER A 300 -12.88 -2.98 1.94
N ARG A 301 -12.30 -2.88 3.15
CA ARG A 301 -12.46 -1.75 4.08
C ARG A 301 -13.91 -1.25 4.24
N GLU A 302 -14.84 -2.16 4.51
CA GLU A 302 -16.27 -1.83 4.75
C GLU A 302 -17.05 -1.32 3.52
N ARG A 303 -16.58 -1.63 2.31
CA ARG A 303 -17.24 -1.34 1.04
C ARG A 303 -18.14 -2.47 0.55
N SER A 304 -18.89 -2.23 -0.53
CA SER A 304 -19.86 -3.15 -1.15
C SER A 304 -19.34 -4.59 -1.33
N LEU A 305 -18.08 -4.75 -1.75
CA LEU A 305 -17.46 -6.07 -1.96
C LEU A 305 -17.25 -6.90 -0.68
N GLN A 306 -17.30 -6.30 0.51
CA GLN A 306 -17.09 -7.02 1.76
C GLN A 306 -18.13 -8.13 1.96
N TRP A 307 -19.38 -7.89 1.52
CA TRP A 307 -20.45 -8.89 1.56
C TRP A 307 -20.12 -10.10 0.68
N TRP A 308 -19.59 -9.87 -0.53
CA TRP A 308 -19.20 -10.96 -1.43
C TRP A 308 -18.15 -11.86 -0.78
N PHE A 309 -17.12 -11.28 -0.14
CA PHE A 309 -16.12 -12.06 0.59
C PHE A 309 -16.72 -12.85 1.76
N ALA A 310 -17.72 -12.29 2.45
CA ALA A 310 -18.42 -13.01 3.50
C ALA A 310 -19.19 -14.22 2.95
N GLU A 311 -19.91 -14.07 1.82
CA GLU A 311 -20.60 -15.19 1.16
C GLU A 311 -19.63 -16.32 0.78
N GLN A 312 -18.44 -15.97 0.27
CA GLN A 312 -17.42 -16.95 -0.12
C GLN A 312 -16.93 -17.81 1.07
N LEU A 313 -17.05 -17.34 2.32
CA LEU A 313 -16.70 -18.16 3.49
C LEU A 313 -17.58 -19.40 3.63
N GLY A 314 -18.74 -19.46 2.97
CA GLY A 314 -19.57 -20.67 2.91
C GLY A 314 -18.89 -21.87 2.24
N GLY A 315 -17.87 -21.64 1.39
CA GLY A 315 -17.07 -22.70 0.78
C GLY A 315 -16.01 -23.31 1.71
N SER A 316 -15.79 -22.71 2.89
CA SER A 316 -14.77 -23.13 3.84
C SER A 316 -15.21 -24.34 4.66
N ALA A 317 -14.28 -25.26 4.93
CA ALA A 317 -14.48 -26.33 5.92
C ALA A 317 -14.52 -25.79 7.37
N VAL A 318 -13.96 -24.60 7.61
CA VAL A 318 -14.05 -23.91 8.89
C VAL A 318 -15.38 -23.16 8.96
N PRO A 319 -16.29 -23.48 9.90
CA PRO A 319 -17.57 -22.80 10.01
C PRO A 319 -17.39 -21.31 10.27
N ALA A 320 -18.12 -20.46 9.55
CA ALA A 320 -18.11 -19.01 9.71
C ALA A 320 -18.81 -18.56 11.01
N THR A 321 -18.20 -18.88 12.15
CA THR A 321 -18.67 -18.50 13.49
C THR A 321 -17.59 -17.73 14.25
N LYS A 322 -18.00 -16.90 15.21
CA LYS A 322 -17.07 -16.11 16.04
C LYS A 322 -16.10 -17.01 16.84
N ALA A 323 -16.53 -18.21 17.22
CA ALA A 323 -15.71 -19.18 17.95
C ALA A 323 -14.60 -19.80 17.07
N SER A 324 -14.82 -19.89 15.76
CA SER A 324 -13.87 -20.50 14.83
C SER A 324 -12.65 -19.63 14.50
N TRP A 325 -12.58 -18.37 14.99
CA TRP A 325 -11.50 -17.43 14.66
C TRP A 325 -10.10 -18.00 14.96
N GLU A 326 -9.95 -18.73 16.07
CA GLU A 326 -8.67 -19.33 16.44
C GLU A 326 -8.19 -20.34 15.39
N GLY A 327 -9.11 -21.12 14.81
CA GLY A 327 -8.81 -22.03 13.69
C GLY A 327 -8.39 -21.29 12.42
N VAL A 328 -9.05 -20.17 12.10
CA VAL A 328 -8.66 -19.31 10.96
C VAL A 328 -7.26 -18.74 11.18
N GLN A 329 -6.97 -18.30 12.40
CA GLN A 329 -5.66 -17.77 12.78
C GLN A 329 -4.58 -18.86 12.68
N GLU A 330 -4.87 -20.09 13.10
CA GLU A 330 -3.95 -21.23 12.97
C GLU A 330 -3.67 -21.58 11.51
N ILE A 331 -4.69 -21.60 10.65
CA ILE A 331 -4.52 -21.79 9.20
C ILE A 331 -3.60 -20.70 8.62
N SER A 332 -3.77 -19.44 9.03
CA SER A 332 -2.96 -18.33 8.53
C SER A 332 -1.45 -18.51 8.80
N LYS A 333 -1.07 -19.19 9.90
CA LYS A 333 0.34 -19.45 10.25
C LYS A 333 1.04 -20.37 9.23
N ARG A 334 0.27 -21.17 8.48
CA ARG A 334 0.82 -21.99 7.39
C ARG A 334 1.18 -21.15 6.15
N PHE A 335 0.64 -19.95 6.05
CA PHE A 335 0.86 -18.99 4.97
C PHE A 335 1.62 -17.77 5.51
N ILE A 336 1.08 -16.56 5.37
CA ILE A 336 1.56 -15.38 6.08
C ILE A 336 0.57 -15.09 7.22
N PRO A 337 1.03 -15.04 8.48
CA PRO A 337 0.16 -15.05 9.65
C PRO A 337 -0.62 -13.74 9.82
N PHE A 338 -1.84 -13.85 10.32
CA PHE A 338 -2.67 -12.69 10.67
C PHE A 338 -2.31 -12.16 12.06
N VAL A 339 -1.37 -11.21 12.13
CA VAL A 339 -0.82 -10.66 13.39
C VAL A 339 -0.93 -9.14 13.47
N HIS A 340 -0.78 -8.59 14.67
CA HIS A 340 -0.82 -7.14 14.95
C HIS A 340 -2.08 -6.45 14.42
N GLY A 341 -1.97 -5.17 14.02
CA GLY A 341 -3.09 -4.41 13.45
C GLY A 341 -3.73 -5.08 12.23
N HIS A 342 -2.93 -5.76 11.39
CA HIS A 342 -3.42 -6.56 10.28
C HIS A 342 -4.34 -7.70 10.76
N GLY A 343 -3.90 -8.46 11.76
CA GLY A 343 -4.66 -9.56 12.34
C GLY A 343 -5.98 -9.10 12.98
N GLU A 344 -5.97 -7.98 13.70
CA GLU A 344 -7.21 -7.41 14.25
C GLU A 344 -8.13 -6.89 13.13
N GLY A 345 -7.60 -6.36 12.04
CA GLY A 345 -8.37 -6.05 10.83
C GLY A 345 -9.08 -7.28 10.26
N CYS A 346 -8.35 -8.37 10.04
CA CYS A 346 -8.91 -9.65 9.59
C CYS A 346 -9.97 -10.19 10.56
N ARG A 347 -9.73 -10.08 11.87
CA ARG A 347 -10.67 -10.52 12.92
C ARG A 347 -11.96 -9.71 12.91
N ARG A 348 -11.89 -8.40 12.70
CA ARG A 348 -13.07 -7.54 12.57
C ARG A 348 -13.90 -7.92 11.36
N PHE A 349 -13.29 -8.10 10.19
CA PHE A 349 -13.98 -8.63 9.02
C PHE A 349 -14.64 -9.99 9.31
N TRP A 350 -13.91 -10.93 9.91
CA TRP A 350 -14.46 -12.26 10.25
C TRP A 350 -15.71 -12.16 11.13
N LYS A 351 -15.67 -11.33 12.18
CA LYS A 351 -16.83 -11.11 13.06
C LYS A 351 -18.01 -10.51 12.31
N GLN A 352 -17.79 -9.51 11.46
CA GLN A 352 -18.83 -8.90 10.62
C GLN A 352 -19.46 -9.95 9.69
N ALA A 353 -18.64 -10.74 9.00
CA ALA A 353 -19.09 -11.82 8.13
C ALA A 353 -19.93 -12.87 8.88
N CYS A 354 -19.53 -13.25 10.10
CA CYS A 354 -20.32 -14.16 10.94
C CYS A 354 -21.69 -13.57 11.28
N ASP A 355 -21.76 -12.29 11.63
CA ASP A 355 -23.02 -11.62 11.99
C ASP A 355 -23.97 -11.57 10.78
N TRP A 356 -23.44 -11.27 9.60
CA TRP A 356 -24.16 -11.30 8.32
C TRP A 356 -24.71 -12.66 7.95
N LEU A 357 -23.88 -13.70 7.98
CA LEU A 357 -24.28 -15.06 7.62
C LEU A 357 -25.27 -15.66 8.64
N SER A 358 -25.29 -15.15 9.87
CA SER A 358 -26.26 -15.55 10.91
C SER A 358 -27.62 -14.85 10.80
N GLY A 359 -27.80 -13.92 9.85
CA GLY A 359 -29.08 -13.23 9.61
C GLY A 359 -29.41 -12.11 10.62
N ARG A 360 -28.40 -11.47 11.23
CA ARG A 360 -28.63 -10.34 12.15
C ARG A 360 -29.07 -9.07 11.41
N PRO A 361 -29.86 -8.17 12.04
CA PRO A 361 -30.54 -7.05 11.39
C PRO A 361 -29.65 -6.00 10.70
N ASP A 362 -28.35 -5.94 11.02
CA ASP A 362 -27.39 -4.99 10.44
C ASP A 362 -26.74 -5.49 9.13
N ALA A 363 -27.29 -6.55 8.53
CA ALA A 363 -26.83 -7.04 7.23
C ALA A 363 -27.14 -6.02 6.13
N PRO A 364 -26.14 -5.52 5.38
CA PRO A 364 -26.40 -4.63 4.26
C PRO A 364 -27.29 -5.34 3.25
N THR A 365 -28.36 -4.67 2.81
CA THR A 365 -29.24 -5.16 1.75
C THR A 365 -28.38 -5.49 0.54
N ARG A 366 -28.50 -6.72 0.02
CA ARG A 366 -27.75 -7.24 -1.13
C ARG A 366 -27.69 -6.20 -2.25
N ALA A 367 -26.60 -5.42 -2.32
CA ALA A 367 -26.40 -4.48 -3.40
C ALA A 367 -26.16 -5.32 -4.65
N HIS A 368 -27.05 -5.22 -5.64
CA HIS A 368 -26.82 -5.84 -6.93
C HIS A 368 -25.55 -5.24 -7.54
N LEU A 369 -24.47 -6.02 -7.56
CA LEU A 369 -23.16 -5.70 -8.16
C LEU A 369 -23.25 -5.24 -9.64
N SER A 370 -24.40 -5.44 -10.28
CA SER A 370 -24.68 -5.04 -11.66
C SER A 370 -24.59 -3.53 -11.87
N THR A 371 -24.96 -2.70 -10.90
CA THR A 371 -25.07 -1.23 -11.09
C THR A 371 -23.73 -0.50 -10.98
N GLU A 372 -22.74 -1.02 -10.23
CA GLU A 372 -21.41 -0.39 -10.10
C GLU A 372 -20.50 -0.67 -11.29
N LEU A 373 -20.70 -1.78 -12.01
CA LEU A 373 -19.91 -2.14 -13.19
C LEU A 373 -20.32 -1.39 -14.47
N GLU A 374 -21.56 -0.89 -14.54
CA GLU A 374 -22.06 -0.12 -15.70
C GLU A 374 -21.73 1.38 -15.60
N GLY A 375 -21.55 1.92 -14.39
CA GLY A 375 -21.28 3.35 -14.15
C GLY A 375 -19.88 3.85 -14.58
N THR A 376 -18.97 2.95 -14.97
CA THR A 376 -17.63 3.31 -15.47
C THR A 376 -17.51 3.31 -17.00
N ARG A 377 -18.61 3.12 -17.74
CA ARG A 377 -18.62 3.07 -19.21
C ARG A 377 -19.15 4.32 -19.93
N SER A 378 -19.51 5.40 -19.22
CA SER A 378 -19.98 6.63 -19.86
C SER A 378 -19.07 7.84 -19.54
N MET A 379 -17.94 7.93 -20.24
CA MET A 379 -17.34 9.23 -20.57
C MET A 379 -17.89 9.65 -21.93
N PRO A 380 -18.42 10.87 -22.09
CA PRO A 380 -18.98 11.32 -23.37
C PRO A 380 -17.87 11.60 -24.37
N GLU A 381 -18.04 11.09 -25.59
CA GLU A 381 -17.30 11.52 -26.77
C GLU A 381 -17.49 13.03 -26.97
N HIS A 382 -16.46 13.82 -26.69
CA HIS A 382 -16.41 15.18 -27.20
C HIS A 382 -15.99 15.12 -28.67
N ALA A 383 -17.00 15.29 -29.52
CA ALA A 383 -16.86 15.52 -30.94
C ALA A 383 -15.96 16.73 -31.21
N THR A 384 -14.92 16.49 -32.00
CA THR A 384 -14.34 17.45 -32.93
C THR A 384 -15.43 18.09 -33.79
N HIS A 385 -15.50 19.42 -33.84
CA HIS A 385 -15.67 20.18 -35.08
C HIS A 385 -15.49 21.69 -34.85
N GLN A 386 -14.57 22.25 -35.65
CA GLN A 386 -14.38 23.63 -36.13
C GLN A 386 -14.05 24.75 -35.13
#